data_AF-A0A9X3XRY9-F1
#
_entry.id   AF-A0A9X3XRY9-F1
#
_cell.length_a   1.000
_cell.length_b   1.000
_cell.length_c   1.000
_cell.angle_alpha   90.00
_cell.angle_beta   90.00
_cell.angle_gamma   90.00
#
_symmetry.space_group_name_H-M   'P 1'
#
loop_
_entity.id
_entity.type
_entity.pdbx_description
1 polymer ?
#
loop_
_entity_poly.entity_id
_entity_poly.type
_entity_poly.pdbx_seq_one_letter_code
_entity_poly.pdbx_strand_id
1 'polypeptide(L)'
;MKIFERRVEKELEEKGIQPTEAVKKLEHSRQVLHVVIGVLAILVLALGAGLLYFHNKNQPQATPTVVSSTKEETNQQAKTTESTVDMGADHLLKLSAKERADEATAAFKNWYTSFKNDTPILEINEELLKNPSGTSPYDLQEKLVTNMKDKFGTLLADSYYKSLRDALNANPLTIDSEKGLTWTYEGDAENWLITWLFDTEKDTKNTKIVLRNDFPYEWCDWRNKGRYMEKFSNILTNVDWDNDMSYEVIGVDLTNSNKKIHSSKIVFFEMYFDEDLSIWQLTGNLGGGE
;
A
#
# COMPACT_ATOMS: atom_id res chain seq x y z
N MET A 1 -7.53 33.95 1.11
CA MET A 1 -8.98 34.25 1.14
C MET A 1 -9.69 33.06 0.51
N LYS A 2 -10.57 32.41 1.27
CA LYS A 2 -10.60 30.94 1.42
C LYS A 2 -11.55 30.28 0.41
N ILE A 3 -11.18 29.13 -0.13
CA ILE A 3 -12.00 28.28 -1.05
C ILE A 3 -13.40 28.01 -0.48
N PHE A 4 -13.55 27.99 0.84
CA PHE A 4 -14.83 27.90 1.54
C PHE A 4 -15.76 29.09 1.30
N GLU A 5 -15.23 30.32 1.22
CA GLU A 5 -16.03 31.50 0.88
C GLU A 5 -16.57 31.40 -0.55
N ARG A 6 -15.75 30.89 -1.49
CA ARG A 6 -16.17 30.65 -2.89
C ARG A 6 -17.22 29.55 -3.03
N ARG A 7 -17.12 28.46 -2.25
CA ARG A 7 -18.09 27.35 -2.31
C ARG A 7 -19.46 27.77 -1.75
N VAL A 8 -19.46 28.54 -0.66
CA VAL A 8 -20.68 29.10 -0.05
C VAL A 8 -21.29 30.20 -0.94
N GLU A 9 -20.48 31.04 -1.57
CA GLU A 9 -20.97 32.06 -2.52
C GLU A 9 -21.64 31.42 -3.74
N LYS A 10 -21.06 30.35 -4.29
CA LYS A 10 -21.63 29.62 -5.43
C LYS A 10 -22.96 28.93 -5.09
N GLU A 11 -23.08 28.31 -3.92
CA GLU A 11 -24.35 27.68 -3.48
C GLU A 11 -25.46 28.71 -3.16
N LEU A 12 -25.09 29.92 -2.71
CA LEU A 12 -26.04 31.00 -2.45
C LEU A 12 -26.50 31.70 -3.74
N GLU A 13 -25.60 31.87 -4.71
CA GLU A 13 -25.92 32.36 -6.06
C GLU A 13 -26.85 31.38 -6.81
N GLU A 14 -26.61 30.06 -6.74
CA GLU A 14 -27.48 29.04 -7.35
C GLU A 14 -28.88 29.00 -6.73
N LYS A 15 -29.04 29.40 -5.46
CA LYS A 15 -30.34 29.52 -4.78
C LYS A 15 -30.99 30.91 -4.94
N GLY A 16 -30.35 31.85 -5.63
CA GLY A 16 -30.83 33.22 -5.83
C GLY A 16 -30.86 34.09 -4.57
N ILE A 17 -30.08 33.74 -3.54
CA ILE A 17 -30.06 34.42 -2.24
C ILE A 17 -28.78 35.26 -2.17
N GLN A 18 -28.90 36.57 -1.88
CA GLN A 18 -27.70 37.40 -1.73
C GLN A 18 -26.86 36.96 -0.51
N PRO A 19 -25.54 36.78 -0.68
CA PRO A 19 -24.67 36.25 0.36
C PRO A 19 -24.40 37.30 1.44
N THR A 20 -25.31 37.39 2.41
CA THR A 20 -25.10 38.17 3.63
C THR A 20 -24.44 37.30 4.70
N GLU A 21 -23.55 37.88 5.51
CA GLU A 21 -22.80 37.14 6.55
C GLU A 21 -23.69 36.37 7.52
N ALA A 22 -24.91 36.86 7.77
CA ALA A 22 -25.90 36.20 8.61
C ALA A 22 -26.38 34.85 8.03
N VAL A 23 -26.51 34.75 6.70
CA VAL A 23 -26.92 33.51 6.02
C VAL A 23 -25.77 32.49 6.02
N LYS A 24 -24.53 32.94 5.77
CA LYS A 24 -23.33 32.10 5.84
C LYS A 24 -23.16 31.44 7.23
N LYS A 25 -23.46 32.15 8.30
CA LYS A 25 -23.35 31.66 9.70
C LYS A 25 -24.44 30.65 10.08
N LEU A 26 -25.65 30.80 9.52
CA LEU A 26 -26.77 29.87 9.72
C LEU A 26 -26.54 28.53 9.00
N GLU A 27 -26.03 28.56 7.77
CA GLU A 27 -25.73 27.34 7.00
C GLU A 27 -24.56 26.55 7.61
N HIS A 28 -23.54 27.26 8.12
CA HIS A 28 -22.44 26.65 8.86
C HIS A 28 -22.90 25.94 10.14
N SER A 29 -23.88 26.50 10.86
CA SER A 29 -24.45 25.86 12.06
C SER A 29 -25.28 24.62 11.72
N ARG A 30 -25.95 24.62 10.57
CA ARG A 30 -26.78 23.51 10.10
C ARG A 30 -25.94 22.33 9.61
N GLN A 31 -24.81 22.57 8.95
CA GLN A 31 -23.86 21.51 8.56
C GLN A 31 -23.18 20.85 9.76
N VAL A 32 -22.79 21.61 10.79
CA VAL A 32 -22.18 21.05 12.02
C VAL A 32 -23.16 20.12 12.76
N LEU A 33 -24.45 20.47 12.80
CA LEU A 33 -25.48 19.64 13.43
C LEU A 33 -25.65 18.27 12.73
N HIS A 34 -25.55 18.21 11.40
CA HIS A 34 -25.63 16.97 10.64
C HIS A 34 -24.41 16.05 10.88
N VAL A 35 -23.21 16.62 11.06
CA VAL A 35 -22.00 15.84 11.35
C VAL A 35 -22.09 15.16 12.72
N VAL A 36 -22.58 15.86 13.75
CA VAL A 36 -22.67 15.32 15.12
C VAL A 36 -23.71 14.19 15.22
N ILE A 37 -24.84 14.31 14.54
CA ILE A 37 -25.88 13.27 14.51
C ILE A 37 -25.40 12.03 13.72
N GLY A 38 -24.63 12.23 12.65
CA GLY A 38 -24.04 11.14 11.86
C GLY A 38 -23.04 10.28 12.65
N VAL A 39 -22.19 10.90 13.47
CA VAL A 39 -21.21 10.19 14.31
C VAL A 39 -21.90 9.32 15.38
N LEU A 40 -22.98 9.81 15.99
CA LEU A 40 -23.75 9.08 16.99
C LEU A 40 -24.46 7.84 16.41
N ALA A 41 -24.98 7.92 15.18
CA ALA A 41 -25.63 6.78 14.52
C ALA A 41 -24.64 5.65 14.15
N ILE A 42 -23.41 6.01 13.76
CA ILE A 42 -22.36 5.04 13.39
C ILE A 42 -21.85 4.28 14.62
N LEU A 43 -21.73 4.95 15.77
CA LEU A 43 -21.34 4.31 17.04
C LEU A 43 -22.34 3.24 17.51
N VAL A 44 -23.64 3.45 17.30
CA VAL A 44 -24.68 2.47 17.66
C VAL A 44 -24.67 1.26 16.70
N LEU A 45 -24.43 1.48 15.40
CA LEU A 45 -24.35 0.39 14.42
C LEU A 45 -23.10 -0.47 14.57
N ALA A 46 -21.96 0.12 14.93
CA ALA A 46 -20.71 -0.60 15.18
C ALA A 46 -20.81 -1.56 16.38
N LEU A 47 -21.55 -1.18 17.44
CA LEU A 47 -21.78 -2.03 18.60
C LEU A 47 -22.75 -3.18 18.32
N GLY A 48 -23.76 -2.97 17.45
CA GLY A 48 -24.74 -4.00 17.07
C GLY A 48 -24.18 -5.07 16.12
N ALA A 49 -23.34 -4.67 15.14
CA ALA A 49 -22.75 -5.59 14.18
C ALA A 49 -21.69 -6.53 14.81
N GLY A 50 -20.97 -6.06 15.83
CA GLY A 50 -19.98 -6.86 16.56
C GLY A 50 -20.61 -8.06 17.29
N LEU A 51 -21.75 -7.88 17.96
CA LEU A 51 -22.41 -8.95 18.73
C LEU A 51 -23.05 -10.04 17.85
N LEU A 52 -23.57 -9.68 16.68
CA LEU A 52 -24.16 -10.66 15.74
C LEU A 52 -23.11 -11.48 15.00
N TYR A 53 -21.95 -10.89 14.70
CA TYR A 53 -20.86 -11.60 13.99
C TYR A 53 -20.23 -12.72 14.83
N PHE A 54 -20.16 -12.57 16.15
CA PHE A 54 -19.61 -13.63 17.04
C PHE A 54 -20.53 -14.83 17.24
N HIS A 55 -21.86 -14.68 17.08
CA HIS A 55 -22.79 -15.80 17.29
C HIS A 55 -22.83 -16.76 16.09
N ASN A 56 -22.52 -16.28 14.87
CA ASN A 56 -22.68 -17.05 13.64
C ASN A 56 -21.47 -17.94 13.27
N LYS A 57 -20.28 -17.72 13.87
CA LYS A 57 -19.07 -18.51 13.56
C LYS A 57 -18.92 -19.82 14.36
N ASN A 58 -19.82 -20.11 15.30
CA ASN A 58 -19.74 -21.28 16.17
C ASN A 58 -20.66 -22.46 15.78
N GLN A 59 -21.21 -22.48 14.57
CA GLN A 59 -21.89 -23.67 14.03
C GLN A 59 -20.97 -24.46 13.08
N PRO A 60 -20.81 -25.79 13.26
CA PRO A 60 -20.02 -26.60 12.34
C PRO A 60 -20.71 -26.70 10.97
N GLN A 61 -20.02 -26.32 9.90
CA GLN A 61 -20.51 -26.49 8.52
C GLN A 61 -20.14 -27.87 7.97
N ALA A 62 -21.12 -28.51 7.34
CA ALA A 62 -21.04 -29.80 6.68
C ALA A 62 -20.24 -29.75 5.36
N THR A 63 -19.48 -30.81 5.12
CA THR A 63 -18.66 -31.05 3.92
C THR A 63 -19.53 -31.34 2.69
N PRO A 64 -19.21 -30.81 1.50
CA PRO A 64 -19.66 -31.39 0.24
C PRO A 64 -18.53 -32.09 -0.52
N THR A 65 -18.94 -33.19 -1.13
CA THR A 65 -18.23 -34.25 -1.84
C THR A 65 -17.44 -33.79 -3.07
N VAL A 66 -16.25 -34.40 -3.21
CA VAL A 66 -15.35 -34.34 -4.38
C VAL A 66 -15.97 -35.04 -5.58
N VAL A 67 -15.95 -34.42 -6.76
CA VAL A 67 -16.04 -35.12 -8.04
C VAL A 67 -14.82 -34.74 -8.89
N SER A 68 -14.05 -35.78 -9.22
CA SER A 68 -12.86 -35.73 -10.05
C SER A 68 -13.23 -35.72 -11.53
N SER A 69 -12.53 -34.91 -12.32
CA SER A 69 -12.38 -35.14 -13.76
C SER A 69 -11.03 -34.58 -14.23
N THR A 70 -10.15 -35.51 -14.59
CA THR A 70 -8.79 -35.33 -15.09
C THR A 70 -8.79 -34.66 -16.46
N LYS A 71 -8.06 -33.55 -16.60
CA LYS A 71 -7.45 -33.09 -17.86
C LYS A 71 -6.07 -32.52 -17.55
N GLU A 72 -5.06 -33.09 -18.19
CA GLU A 72 -3.72 -32.51 -18.28
C GLU A 72 -3.80 -31.19 -19.03
N GLU A 73 -3.29 -30.11 -18.43
CA GLU A 73 -3.04 -28.85 -19.13
C GLU A 73 -1.58 -28.42 -18.94
N THR A 74 -0.94 -28.32 -20.10
CA THR A 74 0.42 -27.90 -20.40
C THR A 74 0.70 -26.50 -19.83
N ASN A 75 1.89 -26.34 -19.25
CA ASN A 75 2.48 -25.05 -18.88
C ASN A 75 2.45 -24.05 -20.05
N GLN A 76 1.54 -23.08 -19.99
CA GLN A 76 1.67 -21.82 -20.71
C GLN A 76 1.45 -20.67 -19.73
N GLN A 77 2.57 -20.05 -19.38
CA GLN A 77 2.65 -18.80 -18.65
C GLN A 77 2.06 -17.70 -19.53
N ALA A 78 0.80 -17.36 -19.29
CA ALA A 78 0.13 -16.26 -19.97
C ALA A 78 0.77 -14.95 -19.52
N LYS A 79 1.47 -14.29 -20.45
CA LYS A 79 1.82 -12.88 -20.35
C LYS A 79 0.51 -12.09 -20.30
N THR A 80 0.13 -11.61 -19.12
CA THR A 80 -0.98 -10.67 -18.96
C THR A 80 -0.71 -9.47 -19.86
N THR A 81 -1.46 -9.39 -20.94
CA THR A 81 -1.46 -8.21 -21.80
C THR A 81 -2.49 -7.29 -21.16
N GLU A 82 -2.03 -6.31 -20.38
CA GLU A 82 -2.91 -5.27 -19.86
C GLU A 82 -3.48 -4.49 -21.04
N SER A 83 -4.79 -4.60 -21.24
CA SER A 83 -5.51 -3.69 -22.11
C SER A 83 -5.59 -2.36 -21.40
N THR A 84 -4.75 -1.40 -21.79
CA THR A 84 -4.86 0.00 -21.35
C THR A 84 -6.18 0.55 -21.88
N VAL A 85 -7.17 0.68 -20.99
CA VAL A 85 -8.34 1.50 -21.26
C VAL A 85 -7.86 2.93 -21.09
N ASP A 86 -7.89 3.73 -22.17
CA ASP A 86 -7.65 5.17 -22.10
C ASP A 86 -8.70 5.79 -21.17
N MET A 87 -8.30 6.11 -19.94
CA MET A 87 -9.21 6.62 -18.91
C MET A 87 -9.45 8.13 -19.05
N GLY A 88 -8.72 8.79 -19.97
CA GLY A 88 -8.83 10.23 -20.24
C GLY A 88 -8.24 11.10 -19.12
N ALA A 89 -7.76 12.28 -19.49
CA ALA A 89 -7.10 13.23 -18.58
C ALA A 89 -7.99 13.78 -17.44
N ASP A 90 -9.30 13.50 -17.45
CA ASP A 90 -10.25 13.88 -16.42
C ASP A 90 -10.79 12.70 -15.61
N HIS A 91 -10.19 11.51 -15.71
CA HIS A 91 -10.59 10.30 -14.98
C HIS A 91 -10.81 10.57 -13.49
N LEU A 92 -9.78 11.06 -12.80
CA LEU A 92 -9.83 11.32 -11.37
C LEU A 92 -10.85 12.40 -10.98
N LEU A 93 -11.16 13.34 -11.90
CA LEU A 93 -12.15 14.40 -11.69
C LEU A 93 -13.59 13.89 -11.77
N LYS A 94 -13.83 12.83 -12.56
CA LYS A 94 -15.14 12.19 -12.69
C LYS A 94 -15.49 11.31 -11.50
N LEU A 95 -14.47 10.76 -10.84
CA LEU A 95 -14.64 9.89 -9.69
C LEU A 95 -14.92 10.68 -8.40
N SER A 96 -15.79 10.12 -7.57
CA SER A 96 -15.89 10.51 -6.17
C SER A 96 -14.63 10.11 -5.39
N ALA A 97 -14.44 10.69 -4.20
CA ALA A 97 -13.34 10.31 -3.32
C ALA A 97 -13.39 8.82 -2.94
N LYS A 98 -14.59 8.25 -2.77
CA LYS A 98 -14.75 6.83 -2.49
C LYS A 98 -14.35 5.96 -3.68
N GLU A 99 -14.73 6.34 -4.89
CA GLU A 99 -14.38 5.57 -6.08
C GLU A 99 -12.87 5.57 -6.34
N ARG A 100 -12.18 6.71 -6.16
CA ARG A 100 -10.71 6.76 -6.23
C ARG A 100 -10.05 5.85 -5.20
N ALA A 101 -10.52 5.89 -3.96
CA ALA A 101 -10.02 5.03 -2.89
C ALA A 101 -10.24 3.54 -3.21
N ASP A 102 -11.43 3.17 -3.68
CA ASP A 102 -11.75 1.80 -4.06
C ASP A 102 -10.89 1.33 -5.26
N GLU A 103 -10.66 2.19 -6.25
CA GLU A 103 -9.82 1.90 -7.43
C GLU A 103 -8.34 1.73 -7.06
N ALA A 104 -7.76 2.64 -6.28
CA ALA A 104 -6.39 2.54 -5.80
C ALA A 104 -6.18 1.27 -4.95
N THR A 105 -7.15 0.96 -4.09
CA THR A 105 -7.12 -0.26 -3.25
C THR A 105 -7.22 -1.52 -4.09
N ALA A 106 -8.04 -1.51 -5.16
CA ALA A 106 -8.15 -2.62 -6.08
C ALA A 106 -6.85 -2.84 -6.87
N ALA A 107 -6.21 -1.77 -7.34
CA ALA A 107 -4.92 -1.83 -8.02
C ALA A 107 -3.83 -2.40 -7.09
N PHE A 108 -3.76 -1.90 -5.84
CA PHE A 108 -2.87 -2.46 -4.83
C PHE A 108 -3.13 -3.96 -4.62
N LYS A 109 -4.39 -4.36 -4.42
CA LYS A 109 -4.75 -5.77 -4.23
C LYS A 109 -4.34 -6.63 -5.41
N ASN A 110 -4.56 -6.16 -6.63
CA ASN A 110 -4.20 -6.89 -7.84
C ASN A 110 -2.68 -7.10 -7.92
N TRP A 111 -1.89 -6.06 -7.64
CA TRP A 111 -0.44 -6.19 -7.56
C TRP A 111 0.00 -7.12 -6.42
N TYR A 112 -0.53 -6.92 -5.22
CA TYR A 112 -0.14 -7.65 -4.01
C TYR A 112 -0.48 -9.14 -4.09
N THR A 113 -1.51 -9.51 -4.85
CA THR A 113 -1.92 -10.90 -5.10
C THR A 113 -1.36 -11.48 -6.41
N SER A 114 -0.58 -10.72 -7.18
CA SER A 114 0.02 -11.17 -8.45
C SER A 114 1.18 -12.16 -8.30
N PHE A 115 1.68 -12.36 -7.08
CA PHE A 115 2.73 -13.32 -6.75
C PHE A 115 2.29 -14.19 -5.57
N LYS A 116 2.95 -15.34 -5.38
CA LYS A 116 2.67 -16.20 -4.23
C LYS A 116 3.50 -15.74 -3.04
N ASN A 117 3.01 -15.98 -1.82
CA ASN A 117 3.84 -15.81 -0.64
C ASN A 117 5.14 -16.63 -0.77
N ASP A 118 6.24 -16.08 -0.27
CA ASP A 118 7.59 -16.66 -0.35
C ASP A 118 8.14 -16.82 -1.79
N THR A 119 7.64 -16.03 -2.75
CA THR A 119 8.20 -16.02 -4.12
C THR A 119 9.65 -15.52 -4.09
N PRO A 120 10.65 -16.30 -4.54
CA PRO A 120 12.03 -15.85 -4.62
C PRO A 120 12.19 -14.69 -5.59
N ILE A 121 12.90 -13.64 -5.18
CA ILE A 121 13.21 -12.47 -6.02
C ILE A 121 14.72 -12.25 -6.19
N LEU A 122 15.55 -12.80 -5.30
CA LEU A 122 16.99 -12.86 -5.47
C LEU A 122 17.47 -14.21 -4.95
N GLU A 123 18.34 -14.88 -5.71
CA GLU A 123 18.95 -16.14 -5.34
C GLU A 123 20.46 -16.12 -5.65
N ILE A 124 21.24 -16.64 -4.71
CA ILE A 124 22.68 -16.89 -4.83
C ILE A 124 22.98 -18.39 -4.88
N ASN A 125 24.08 -18.76 -5.52
CA ASN A 125 24.57 -20.13 -5.47
C ASN A 125 25.05 -20.47 -4.05
N GLU A 126 24.78 -21.68 -3.57
CA GLU A 126 25.23 -22.18 -2.26
C GLU A 126 26.75 -22.07 -2.05
N GLU A 127 27.55 -22.13 -3.12
CA GLU A 127 29.00 -21.94 -3.06
C GLU A 127 29.41 -20.57 -2.49
N LEU A 128 28.60 -19.53 -2.73
CA LEU A 128 28.84 -18.19 -2.20
C LEU A 128 28.68 -18.12 -0.67
N LEU A 129 28.02 -19.09 -0.04
CA LEU A 129 27.99 -19.22 1.42
C LEU A 129 29.34 -19.64 2.01
N LYS A 130 30.18 -20.32 1.23
CA LYS A 130 31.52 -20.77 1.64
C LYS A 130 32.58 -19.74 1.28
N ASN A 131 32.43 -19.09 0.13
CA ASN A 131 33.34 -18.05 -0.35
C ASN A 131 32.57 -16.80 -0.82
N PRO A 132 32.26 -15.87 0.09
CA PRO A 132 31.50 -14.66 -0.24
C PRO A 132 32.23 -13.71 -1.21
N SER A 133 33.56 -13.85 -1.37
CA SER A 133 34.37 -12.96 -2.22
C SER A 133 33.99 -12.96 -3.70
N GLY A 134 33.20 -13.95 -4.15
CA GLY A 134 32.68 -14.06 -5.52
C GLY A 134 31.51 -13.11 -5.85
N THR A 135 31.07 -12.28 -4.91
CA THR A 135 29.96 -11.35 -5.11
C THR A 135 30.13 -10.10 -4.25
N SER A 136 29.89 -8.92 -4.82
CA SER A 136 29.88 -7.67 -4.05
C SER A 136 28.45 -7.34 -3.57
N PRO A 137 28.29 -6.57 -2.48
CA PRO A 137 27.00 -6.00 -2.12
C PRO A 137 26.34 -5.27 -3.29
N TYR A 138 27.10 -4.48 -4.05
CA TYR A 138 26.61 -3.77 -5.22
C TYR A 138 25.99 -4.71 -6.27
N ASP A 139 26.62 -5.85 -6.56
CA ASP A 139 26.08 -6.82 -7.52
C ASP A 139 24.75 -7.43 -7.04
N LEU A 140 24.63 -7.69 -5.73
CA LEU A 140 23.38 -8.18 -5.14
C LEU A 140 22.27 -7.15 -5.22
N GLN A 141 22.60 -5.88 -4.96
CA GLN A 141 21.67 -4.75 -5.01
C GLN A 141 21.15 -4.55 -6.43
N GLU A 142 22.03 -4.44 -7.43
CA GLU A 142 21.63 -4.25 -8.82
C GLU A 142 20.82 -5.44 -9.35
N LYS A 143 21.18 -6.66 -8.96
CA LYS A 143 20.41 -7.87 -9.31
C LYS A 143 19.02 -7.85 -8.68
N LEU A 144 18.88 -7.48 -7.40
CA LEU A 144 17.57 -7.37 -6.75
C LEU A 144 16.68 -6.32 -7.44
N VAL A 145 17.23 -5.13 -7.70
CA VAL A 145 16.47 -4.05 -8.34
C VAL A 145 16.07 -4.43 -9.77
N THR A 146 16.96 -5.07 -10.53
CA THR A 146 16.66 -5.57 -11.88
C THR A 146 15.55 -6.61 -11.84
N ASN A 147 15.64 -7.59 -10.94
CA ASN A 147 14.61 -8.62 -10.80
C ASN A 147 13.24 -8.02 -10.39
N MET A 148 13.23 -7.01 -9.52
CA MET A 148 12.00 -6.28 -9.17
C MET A 148 11.40 -5.55 -10.38
N LYS A 149 12.24 -4.88 -11.18
CA LYS A 149 11.81 -4.20 -12.42
C LYS A 149 11.28 -5.19 -13.45
N ASP A 150 11.98 -6.30 -13.68
CA ASP A 150 11.56 -7.33 -14.62
C ASP A 150 10.23 -7.98 -14.20
N LYS A 151 10.03 -8.14 -12.89
CA LYS A 151 8.82 -8.77 -12.34
C LYS A 151 7.61 -7.85 -12.36
N PHE A 152 7.78 -6.58 -11.97
CA PHE A 152 6.64 -5.69 -11.71
C PHE A 152 6.51 -4.53 -12.69
N GLY A 153 7.58 -4.19 -13.43
CA GLY A 153 7.55 -3.15 -14.46
C GLY A 153 6.91 -1.86 -13.95
N THR A 154 5.87 -1.42 -14.66
CA THR A 154 5.15 -0.17 -14.39
C THR A 154 4.10 -0.28 -13.28
N LEU A 155 3.91 -1.44 -12.64
CA LEU A 155 3.02 -1.55 -11.47
C LEU A 155 3.61 -0.86 -10.24
N LEU A 156 4.93 -0.69 -10.23
CA LEU A 156 5.67 0.11 -9.26
C LEU A 156 6.17 1.36 -9.98
N ALA A 157 6.01 2.52 -9.35
CA ALA A 157 6.49 3.78 -9.91
C ALA A 157 8.03 3.81 -9.91
N ASP A 158 8.63 4.65 -10.76
CA ASP A 158 10.09 4.83 -10.77
C ASP A 158 10.65 5.28 -9.42
N SER A 159 9.86 6.03 -8.65
CA SER A 159 10.18 6.40 -7.27
C SER A 159 10.38 5.18 -6.37
N TYR A 160 9.63 4.08 -6.56
CA TYR A 160 9.82 2.83 -5.81
C TYR A 160 11.20 2.23 -6.08
N TYR A 161 11.58 2.10 -7.34
CA TYR A 161 12.89 1.55 -7.70
C TYR A 161 14.05 2.45 -7.27
N LYS A 162 13.83 3.77 -7.19
CA LYS A 162 14.79 4.69 -6.60
C LYS A 162 14.92 4.47 -5.10
N SER A 163 13.82 4.49 -4.35
CA SER A 163 13.83 4.25 -2.89
C SER A 163 14.40 2.88 -2.54
N LEU A 164 14.19 1.86 -3.39
CA LEU A 164 14.79 0.54 -3.20
C LEU A 164 16.32 0.59 -3.27
N ARG A 165 16.88 1.35 -4.22
CA ARG A 165 18.34 1.57 -4.29
C ARG A 165 18.85 2.36 -3.10
N ASP A 166 18.15 3.41 -2.71
CA ASP A 166 18.53 4.24 -1.55
C ASP A 166 18.56 3.38 -0.28
N ALA A 167 17.57 2.52 -0.09
CA ALA A 167 17.52 1.58 1.02
C ALA A 167 18.64 0.54 1.00
N LEU A 168 18.96 0.01 -0.17
CA LEU A 168 20.05 -0.93 -0.36
C LEU A 168 21.43 -0.29 -0.10
N ASN A 169 21.58 1.00 -0.38
CA ASN A 169 22.79 1.76 -0.07
C ASN A 169 22.92 2.05 1.43
N ALA A 170 21.82 2.42 2.08
CA ALA A 170 21.78 2.72 3.52
C ALA A 170 21.87 1.46 4.38
N ASN A 171 21.32 0.34 3.90
CA ASN A 171 21.29 -0.94 4.57
C ASN A 171 21.62 -2.03 3.53
N PRO A 172 22.85 -2.53 3.42
CA PRO A 172 23.22 -3.42 2.32
C PRO A 172 22.72 -4.86 2.49
N LEU A 173 22.53 -5.54 1.35
CA LEU A 173 22.48 -6.99 1.30
C LEU A 173 23.88 -7.57 1.51
N THR A 174 23.99 -8.56 2.38
CA THR A 174 25.26 -9.20 2.71
C THR A 174 25.11 -10.72 2.72
N ILE A 175 26.25 -11.42 2.63
CA ILE A 175 26.32 -12.87 2.87
C ILE A 175 26.98 -13.04 4.23
N ASP A 176 26.14 -13.18 5.25
CA ASP A 176 26.59 -13.41 6.62
C ASP A 176 27.05 -14.87 6.80
N SER A 177 28.05 -15.06 7.66
CA SER A 177 28.67 -16.37 7.88
C SER A 177 27.73 -17.39 8.53
N GLU A 178 26.73 -16.95 9.30
CA GLU A 178 25.76 -17.81 9.98
C GLU A 178 24.43 -17.82 9.23
N LYS A 179 23.88 -16.63 8.96
CA LYS A 179 22.57 -16.44 8.32
C LYS A 179 22.57 -16.72 6.83
N GLY A 180 23.71 -16.57 6.14
CA GLY A 180 23.79 -16.60 4.68
C GLY A 180 23.36 -15.26 4.06
N LEU A 181 22.76 -15.29 2.87
CA LEU A 181 22.21 -14.10 2.21
C LEU A 181 21.15 -13.44 3.12
N THR A 182 21.35 -12.20 3.50
CA THR A 182 20.42 -11.46 4.36
C THR A 182 20.43 -9.96 4.04
N TRP A 183 19.36 -9.28 4.43
CA TRP A 183 19.32 -7.83 4.48
C TRP A 183 19.48 -7.41 5.95
N THR A 184 20.47 -6.57 6.25
CA THR A 184 20.80 -6.20 7.63
C THR A 184 20.36 -4.76 7.91
N TYR A 185 19.64 -4.56 9.02
CA TYR A 185 19.26 -3.23 9.49
C TYR A 185 20.45 -2.56 10.19
N GLU A 186 20.85 -1.39 9.69
CA GLU A 186 22.01 -0.63 10.19
C GLU A 186 21.61 0.69 10.89
N GLY A 187 20.33 0.85 11.23
CA GLY A 187 19.83 1.98 12.03
C GLY A 187 19.17 3.10 11.23
N ASP A 188 19.08 2.98 9.90
CA ASP A 188 18.33 3.90 9.05
C ASP A 188 16.88 3.43 8.88
N ALA A 189 16.02 3.86 9.81
CA ALA A 189 14.62 3.44 9.88
C ALA A 189 13.80 3.88 8.66
N GLU A 190 14.06 5.07 8.11
CA GLU A 190 13.33 5.62 6.98
C GLU A 190 13.53 4.75 5.74
N ASN A 191 14.79 4.46 5.43
CA ASN A 191 15.16 3.60 4.32
C ASN A 191 14.81 2.12 4.58
N TRP A 192 14.71 1.69 5.84
CA TRP A 192 14.33 0.31 6.17
C TRP A 192 12.87 -0.01 5.85
N LEU A 193 11.97 0.99 5.78
CA LEU A 193 10.55 0.76 5.54
C LEU A 193 10.28 -0.05 4.26
N ILE A 194 11.07 0.14 3.20
CA ILE A 194 10.85 -0.58 1.92
C ILE A 194 11.08 -2.09 2.03
N THR A 195 11.78 -2.53 3.07
CA THR A 195 12.01 -3.96 3.34
C THR A 195 10.74 -4.69 3.75
N TRP A 196 9.61 -3.98 4.00
CA TRP A 196 8.33 -4.56 4.40
C TRP A 196 7.91 -5.76 3.54
N LEU A 197 8.11 -5.65 2.23
CA LEU A 197 7.76 -6.66 1.22
C LEU A 197 8.72 -7.87 1.18
N PHE A 198 9.92 -7.74 1.74
CA PHE A 198 11.01 -8.69 1.58
C PHE A 198 11.28 -9.50 2.84
N ASP A 199 11.73 -10.74 2.70
CA ASP A 199 12.19 -11.58 3.81
C ASP A 199 13.27 -12.57 3.34
N THR A 200 13.83 -13.36 4.25
CA THR A 200 14.66 -14.52 3.89
C THR A 200 13.83 -15.81 3.90
N GLU A 201 14.19 -16.76 3.03
CA GLU A 201 13.55 -18.09 3.03
C GLU A 201 13.87 -18.84 4.34
N LYS A 202 15.11 -18.72 4.83
CA LYS A 202 15.62 -19.41 6.02
C LYS A 202 16.30 -18.44 6.99
N ASP A 203 16.39 -18.81 8.26
CA ASP A 203 17.10 -18.05 9.30
C ASP A 203 18.62 -18.30 9.29
N THR A 204 19.03 -19.48 8.82
CA THR A 204 20.43 -19.93 8.80
C THR A 204 20.80 -20.44 7.42
N LYS A 205 22.00 -20.12 6.95
CA LYS A 205 22.53 -20.55 5.63
C LYS A 205 21.54 -20.29 4.47
N ASN A 206 20.85 -19.16 4.54
CA ASN A 206 19.89 -18.72 3.53
C ASN A 206 20.59 -18.37 2.21
N THR A 207 19.93 -18.66 1.09
CA THR A 207 20.41 -18.31 -0.26
C THR A 207 19.45 -17.44 -1.04
N LYS A 208 18.30 -17.07 -0.46
CA LYS A 208 17.21 -16.40 -1.18
C LYS A 208 16.61 -15.23 -0.40
N ILE A 209 16.41 -14.11 -1.09
CA ILE A 209 15.45 -13.09 -0.67
C ILE A 209 14.12 -13.41 -1.34
N VAL A 210 13.03 -13.39 -0.57
CA VAL A 210 11.68 -13.72 -1.02
C VAL A 210 10.74 -12.54 -0.82
N LEU A 211 9.64 -12.53 -1.58
CA LEU A 211 8.53 -11.58 -1.44
C LEU A 211 7.45 -12.16 -0.55
N ARG A 212 6.86 -11.31 0.30
CA ARG A 212 5.80 -11.67 1.26
C ARG A 212 4.51 -10.92 0.94
N ASN A 213 3.38 -11.63 0.91
CA ASN A 213 2.08 -11.02 0.66
C ASN A 213 0.97 -11.48 1.61
N ASP A 214 1.35 -11.86 2.82
CA ASP A 214 0.48 -12.38 3.87
C ASP A 214 0.19 -11.36 4.98
N PHE A 215 0.47 -10.07 4.73
CA PHE A 215 0.21 -9.01 5.70
C PHE A 215 -1.18 -8.38 5.51
N PRO A 216 -1.93 -8.15 6.60
CA PRO A 216 -3.16 -7.37 6.53
C PRO A 216 -2.88 -5.96 6.03
N TYR A 217 -3.78 -5.46 5.18
CA TYR A 217 -3.71 -4.10 4.65
C TYR A 217 -5.08 -3.44 4.65
N GLU A 218 -5.10 -2.11 4.74
CA GLU A 218 -6.31 -1.30 4.65
C GLU A 218 -6.06 0.02 3.94
N TRP A 219 -7.11 0.56 3.31
CA TRP A 219 -7.08 1.94 2.85
C TRP A 219 -7.10 2.91 4.04
N CYS A 220 -6.27 3.94 3.96
CA CYS A 220 -6.17 4.96 5.00
C CYS A 220 -6.68 6.30 4.50
N ASP A 221 -7.65 6.87 5.21
CA ASP A 221 -8.14 8.24 4.97
C ASP A 221 -7.09 9.27 5.40
N TRP A 222 -6.06 9.45 4.57
CA TRP A 222 -4.94 10.32 4.91
C TRP A 222 -5.32 11.80 4.94
N ARG A 223 -6.19 12.20 4.00
CA ARG A 223 -6.66 13.59 3.85
C ARG A 223 -7.45 14.08 5.06
N ASN A 224 -8.27 13.24 5.68
CA ASN A 224 -9.12 13.68 6.78
C ASN A 224 -8.72 13.13 8.15
N LYS A 225 -7.91 12.07 8.22
CA LYS A 225 -7.54 11.41 9.48
C LYS A 225 -6.04 11.24 9.64
N GLY A 226 -5.40 10.48 8.75
CA GLY A 226 -4.01 10.02 8.91
C GLY A 226 -3.02 11.14 9.21
N ARG A 227 -3.02 12.20 8.38
CA ARG A 227 -2.09 13.34 8.54
C ARG A 227 -2.30 14.17 9.80
N TYR A 228 -3.44 14.03 10.48
CA TYR A 228 -3.77 14.75 11.70
C TYR A 228 -3.54 13.92 12.98
N MET A 229 -3.18 12.64 12.84
CA MET A 229 -2.74 11.84 13.97
C MET A 229 -1.33 12.25 14.35
N GLU A 230 -1.12 12.67 15.61
CA GLU A 230 0.18 13.16 16.10
C GLU A 230 1.34 12.19 15.83
N LYS A 231 1.11 10.87 15.93
CA LYS A 231 2.11 9.84 15.64
C LYS A 231 2.59 9.86 14.17
N PHE A 232 1.76 10.34 13.25
CA PHE A 232 1.96 10.23 11.80
C PHE A 232 1.93 11.58 11.07
N SER A 233 1.78 12.70 11.78
CA SER A 233 1.59 14.02 11.15
C SER A 233 2.80 14.53 10.37
N ASN A 234 3.97 13.93 10.59
CA ASN A 234 5.23 14.34 9.97
C ASN A 234 5.70 13.37 8.87
N ILE A 235 4.91 12.35 8.51
CA ILE A 235 5.21 11.44 7.40
C ILE A 235 4.29 11.73 6.20
N LEU A 236 4.74 11.37 5.00
CA LEU A 236 4.01 11.59 3.74
C LEU A 236 3.59 13.07 3.53
N THR A 237 4.51 13.99 3.77
CA THR A 237 4.29 15.45 3.68
C THR A 237 4.63 16.03 2.31
N ASN A 238 5.09 15.18 1.39
CA ASN A 238 5.46 15.51 0.02
C ASN A 238 4.26 15.77 -0.91
N VAL A 239 3.04 15.39 -0.50
CA VAL A 239 1.80 15.57 -1.26
C VAL A 239 0.97 16.71 -0.69
N ASP A 240 0.44 17.58 -1.56
CA ASP A 240 -0.60 18.53 -1.19
C ASP A 240 -1.95 17.82 -1.05
N TRP A 241 -2.15 17.15 0.08
CA TRP A 241 -3.35 16.34 0.35
C TRP A 241 -4.68 17.12 0.26
N ASP A 242 -4.66 18.45 0.30
CA ASP A 242 -5.87 19.27 0.16
C ASP A 242 -6.31 19.44 -1.30
N ASN A 243 -5.38 19.39 -2.26
CA ASN A 243 -5.64 19.72 -3.66
C ASN A 243 -5.23 18.64 -4.66
N ASP A 244 -4.32 17.74 -4.27
CA ASP A 244 -3.83 16.67 -5.11
C ASP A 244 -4.70 15.41 -4.93
N MET A 245 -5.29 14.93 -6.02
CA MET A 245 -6.14 13.74 -6.07
C MET A 245 -5.43 12.52 -6.65
N SER A 246 -4.20 12.69 -7.13
CA SER A 246 -3.43 11.64 -7.80
C SER A 246 -2.79 10.66 -6.83
N TYR A 247 -2.94 10.88 -5.52
CA TYR A 247 -2.41 10.00 -4.49
C TYR A 247 -3.49 9.43 -3.56
N GLU A 248 -3.35 8.17 -3.18
CA GLU A 248 -4.11 7.51 -2.12
C GLU A 248 -3.15 6.78 -1.18
N VAL A 249 -3.57 6.46 0.05
CA VAL A 249 -2.68 5.80 1.03
C VAL A 249 -3.23 4.44 1.43
N ILE A 250 -2.35 3.45 1.43
CA ILE A 250 -2.60 2.11 1.97
C ILE A 250 -1.67 1.91 3.17
N GLY A 251 -2.22 1.37 4.26
CA GLY A 251 -1.48 0.92 5.42
C GLY A 251 -1.37 -0.59 5.45
N VAL A 252 -0.20 -1.09 5.85
CA VAL A 252 0.08 -2.53 6.06
C VAL A 252 0.49 -2.74 7.51
N ASP A 253 -0.21 -3.65 8.19
CA ASP A 253 0.08 -4.05 9.56
C ASP A 253 1.09 -5.20 9.57
N LEU A 254 2.24 -4.96 10.18
CA LEU A 254 3.35 -5.89 10.33
C LEU A 254 3.57 -6.31 11.78
N THR A 255 2.69 -5.92 12.71
CA THR A 255 2.84 -6.19 14.15
C THR A 255 3.07 -7.67 14.46
N ASN A 256 2.53 -8.57 13.63
CA ASN A 256 2.65 -10.02 13.77
C ASN A 256 3.32 -10.69 12.55
N SER A 257 4.18 -9.98 11.82
CA SER A 257 4.70 -10.38 10.51
C SER A 257 5.60 -11.64 10.52
N ASN A 258 6.10 -12.07 11.68
CA ASN A 258 7.02 -13.21 11.87
C ASN A 258 8.14 -13.28 10.82
N LYS A 259 8.65 -12.11 10.41
CA LYS A 259 9.75 -12.01 9.45
C LYS A 259 11.05 -12.44 10.10
N LYS A 260 11.96 -12.96 9.27
CA LYS A 260 13.30 -13.40 9.69
C LYS A 260 14.30 -12.25 9.69
N ILE A 261 14.01 -11.21 8.90
CA ILE A 261 14.69 -9.91 8.99
C ILE A 261 13.93 -8.96 9.93
N HIS A 262 14.62 -7.91 10.39
CA HIS A 262 14.00 -6.87 11.21
C HIS A 262 12.74 -6.30 10.52
N SER A 263 11.65 -6.19 11.28
CA SER A 263 10.34 -5.74 10.78
C SER A 263 9.91 -4.48 11.50
N SER A 264 9.52 -3.46 10.74
CA SER A 264 8.66 -2.39 11.24
C SER A 264 7.31 -2.96 11.70
N LYS A 265 6.54 -2.21 12.50
CA LYS A 265 5.19 -2.63 12.93
C LYS A 265 4.09 -2.18 12.00
N ILE A 266 4.28 -1.05 11.33
CA ILE A 266 3.33 -0.52 10.36
C ILE A 266 4.08 0.24 9.27
N VAL A 267 3.58 0.12 8.04
CA VAL A 267 4.06 0.88 6.89
C VAL A 267 2.87 1.44 6.13
N PHE A 268 2.95 2.72 5.79
CA PHE A 268 2.06 3.44 4.89
C PHE A 268 2.82 3.74 3.61
N PHE A 269 2.20 3.53 2.46
CA PHE A 269 2.73 3.93 1.16
C PHE A 269 1.69 4.66 0.35
N GLU A 270 2.19 5.57 -0.47
CA GLU A 270 1.38 6.30 -1.43
C GLU A 270 1.20 5.43 -2.69
N MET A 271 -0.06 5.24 -3.08
CA MET A 271 -0.45 4.83 -4.42
C MET A 271 -0.56 6.10 -5.27
N TYR A 272 0.07 6.13 -6.44
CA TYR A 272 0.04 7.25 -7.39
C TYR A 272 -0.70 6.86 -8.66
N PHE A 273 -1.61 7.70 -9.13
CA PHE A 273 -2.22 7.54 -10.45
C PHE A 273 -1.36 8.21 -11.52
N ASP A 274 -0.72 7.39 -12.35
CA ASP A 274 0.04 7.83 -13.51
C ASP A 274 -0.94 8.12 -14.66
N GLU A 275 -1.07 9.40 -15.03
CA GLU A 275 -1.99 9.84 -16.08
C GLU A 275 -1.59 9.34 -17.47
N ASP A 276 -0.28 9.26 -17.75
CA ASP A 276 0.24 8.83 -19.06
C ASP A 276 -0.01 7.33 -19.29
N LEU A 277 0.09 6.54 -18.22
CA LEU A 277 -0.16 5.10 -18.25
C LEU A 277 -1.62 4.75 -17.93
N SER A 278 -2.39 5.71 -17.38
CA SER A 278 -3.73 5.49 -16.85
C SER A 278 -3.77 4.29 -15.89
N ILE A 279 -2.87 4.24 -14.90
CA ILE A 279 -2.84 3.18 -13.88
C ILE A 279 -2.46 3.73 -12.51
N TRP A 280 -2.90 3.05 -11.46
CA TRP A 280 -2.37 3.25 -10.11
C TRP A 280 -1.11 2.44 -9.91
N GLN A 281 -0.06 3.09 -9.41
CA GLN A 281 1.25 2.53 -9.14
C GLN A 281 1.59 2.65 -7.66
N LEU A 282 2.30 1.66 -7.12
CA LEU A 282 2.89 1.77 -5.79
C LEU A 282 4.16 2.63 -5.86
N THR A 283 4.24 3.67 -5.02
CA THR A 283 5.42 4.57 -4.97
C THR A 283 6.45 4.12 -3.94
N GLY A 284 7.66 4.72 -4.02
CA GLY A 284 8.71 4.58 -3.02
C GLY A 284 8.62 5.52 -1.83
N ASN A 285 7.57 6.34 -1.73
CA ASN A 285 7.37 7.25 -0.61
C ASN A 285 6.65 6.48 0.49
N LEU A 286 7.40 6.19 1.55
CA LEU A 286 6.98 5.34 2.65
C LEU A 286 7.00 6.15 3.94
N GLY A 287 6.00 5.92 4.78
CA GLY A 287 5.98 6.40 6.16
C GLY A 287 5.63 5.24 7.09
N GLY A 288 6.08 5.27 8.34
CA GLY A 288 5.80 4.17 9.25
C GLY A 288 6.75 4.16 10.42
N GLY A 289 6.74 3.05 11.15
CA GLY A 289 7.64 2.90 12.29
C GLY A 289 7.35 1.68 13.13
N GLU A 290 7.97 1.69 14.31
CA GLU A 290 7.80 0.70 15.36
C GLU A 290 6.66 1.02 16.35
#